data_AF-A0A3E2B6J0-F1
#
_entry.id   AF-A0A3E2B6J0-F1
#
_cell.length_a   1.000
_cell.length_b   1.000
_cell.length_c   1.000
_cell.angle_alpha   90.00
_cell.angle_beta   90.00
_cell.angle_gamma   90.00
#
_symmetry.space_group_name_H-M   'P 1'
#
loop_
_entity.id
_entity.type
_entity.pdbx_description
1 polymer ?
#
loop_
_entity_poly.entity_id
_entity_poly.type
_entity_poly.pdbx_seq_one_letter_code
_entity_poly.pdbx_strand_id
1 'polypeptide(L)'
;MERSKLKLTVIFLLTVLDLFLLGSVLMQCHQSRDYARTTQTQILVYLERNGIEVQQETIPWESGLSARREDLADQILPDSEWPAQGLPDNCEVQPAREPATLLMDFVRGLSELGQTCETIHGIQEGYWYSGEEDRAVLTPMWEIETDQGTFLLDCAQGLLTRAT
;
A
#
# COMPACT_ATOMS: atom_id res chain seq x y z
N MET A 1 5.64 36.79 -53.21
CA MET A 1 4.89 37.00 -51.95
C MET A 1 4.57 35.64 -51.32
N GLU A 2 5.59 34.81 -51.07
CA GLU A 2 5.44 33.37 -50.74
C GLU A 2 6.18 32.93 -49.45
N ARG A 3 7.13 33.73 -48.94
CA ARG A 3 7.85 33.45 -47.67
C ARG A 3 6.94 33.47 -46.44
N SER A 4 5.85 34.24 -46.46
CA SER A 4 4.91 34.31 -45.33
C SER A 4 3.99 33.09 -45.24
N LYS A 5 3.67 32.45 -46.37
CA LYS A 5 2.81 31.26 -46.39
C LYS A 5 3.51 30.06 -45.76
N LEU A 6 4.79 29.86 -46.07
CA LEU A 6 5.57 28.73 -45.55
C LEU A 6 5.84 28.85 -44.04
N LYS A 7 6.08 30.08 -43.54
CA LYS A 7 6.22 30.34 -42.09
C LYS A 7 4.92 30.12 -41.33
N LEU A 8 3.78 30.50 -41.90
CA LEU A 8 2.47 30.29 -41.28
C LEU A 8 2.14 28.79 -41.17
N THR A 9 2.43 28.01 -42.22
CA THR A 9 2.21 26.56 -42.21
C THR A 9 3.05 25.85 -41.14
N VAL A 10 4.32 26.24 -40.97
CA VAL A 10 5.20 25.65 -39.95
C VAL A 10 4.73 26.01 -38.54
N ILE A 11 4.35 27.27 -38.30
CA ILE A 11 3.82 27.71 -36.99
C ILE A 11 2.50 26.99 -36.66
N PHE A 12 1.64 26.79 -37.66
CA PHE A 12 0.38 26.06 -37.52
C PHE A 12 0.62 24.57 -37.19
N LEU A 13 1.59 23.93 -37.85
CA LEU A 13 1.93 22.53 -37.59
C LEU A 13 2.50 22.34 -36.17
N LEU A 14 3.33 23.27 -35.70
CA LEU A 14 3.84 23.27 -34.33
C LEU A 14 2.71 23.44 -33.31
N THR A 15 1.82 24.42 -33.47
CA THR A 15 0.70 24.64 -32.53
C THR A 15 -0.27 23.47 -32.48
N VAL A 16 -0.53 22.80 -33.60
CA VAL A 16 -1.38 21.61 -33.63
C VAL A 16 -0.71 20.44 -32.90
N LEU A 17 0.60 20.24 -33.09
CA LEU A 17 1.34 19.18 -32.41
C LEU A 17 1.42 19.41 -30.91
N ASP A 18 1.74 20.63 -30.48
CA ASP A 18 1.79 21.00 -29.06
C ASP A 18 0.41 20.85 -28.39
N LEU A 19 -0.67 21.27 -29.06
CA LEU A 19 -2.04 21.10 -28.56
C LEU A 19 -2.43 19.61 -28.46
N PHE A 20 -1.98 18.79 -29.41
CA PHE A 20 -2.20 17.35 -29.39
C PHE A 20 -1.45 16.66 -28.23
N LEU A 21 -0.18 17.04 -28.01
CA LEU A 21 0.60 16.56 -26.87
C LEU A 21 -0.03 16.97 -25.52
N LEU A 22 -0.50 18.21 -25.42
CA LEU A 22 -1.13 18.74 -24.21
C LEU A 22 -2.49 18.08 -23.94
N GLY A 23 -3.27 17.81 -24.99
CA GLY A 23 -4.51 17.02 -24.90
C GLY A 23 -4.26 15.58 -24.44
N SER A 24 -3.21 14.93 -24.95
CA SER A 24 -2.82 13.58 -24.52
C SER A 24 -2.44 13.53 -23.05
N VAL A 25 -1.63 14.49 -22.57
CA VAL A 25 -1.23 14.57 -21.15
C VAL A 25 -2.41 14.86 -20.23
N LEU A 26 -3.34 15.72 -20.63
CA LEU A 26 -4.57 15.98 -19.85
C LEU A 26 -5.48 14.76 -19.78
N MET A 27 -5.64 14.03 -20.89
CA MET A 27 -6.42 12.78 -20.94
C MET A 27 -5.83 11.73 -20.00
N GLN A 28 -4.49 11.63 -19.97
CA GLN A 28 -3.77 10.68 -19.12
C GLN A 28 -3.81 11.09 -17.63
N CYS A 29 -3.80 12.39 -17.34
CA CYS A 29 -3.93 12.90 -15.98
C CYS A 29 -5.31 12.59 -15.37
N HIS A 30 -6.38 12.61 -16.16
CA HIS A 30 -7.72 12.24 -15.68
C HIS A 30 -7.82 10.74 -15.39
N GLN A 31 -7.28 9.89 -16.27
CA GLN A 31 -7.34 8.44 -16.10
C GLN A 31 -6.67 7.97 -14.82
N SER A 32 -5.53 8.55 -14.44
CA SER A 32 -4.78 8.12 -13.25
C SER A 32 -5.50 8.32 -11.91
N ARG A 33 -6.52 9.19 -11.86
CA ARG A 33 -7.25 9.48 -10.60
C ARG A 33 -8.41 8.51 -10.35
N ASP A 34 -8.93 7.87 -11.41
CA ASP A 34 -10.10 6.98 -11.32
C ASP A 34 -9.71 5.50 -11.10
N TYR A 35 -8.44 5.13 -11.34
CA TYR A 35 -7.96 3.76 -11.12
C TYR A 35 -7.98 3.35 -9.64
N ALA A 36 -7.69 4.25 -8.71
CA ALA A 36 -7.67 3.95 -7.27
C ALA A 36 -9.05 3.52 -6.75
N ARG A 37 -10.13 4.22 -7.16
CA ARG A 37 -11.50 3.92 -6.68
C ARG A 37 -12.04 2.58 -7.18
N THR A 38 -11.66 2.19 -8.39
CA THR A 38 -12.16 0.93 -8.98
C THR A 38 -11.61 -0.27 -8.24
N THR A 39 -10.31 -0.26 -7.92
CA THR A 39 -9.64 -1.34 -7.18
C THR A 39 -10.21 -1.49 -5.76
N GLN A 40 -10.45 -0.37 -5.06
CA GLN A 40 -11.03 -0.36 -3.71
C GLN A 40 -12.43 -0.99 -3.67
N THR A 41 -13.28 -0.63 -4.63
CA THR A 41 -14.64 -1.18 -4.70
C THR A 41 -14.62 -2.69 -4.97
N GLN A 42 -13.70 -3.13 -5.84
CA GLN A 42 -13.58 -4.56 -6.20
C GLN A 42 -13.11 -5.42 -5.02
N ILE A 43 -12.17 -4.95 -4.22
CA ILE A 43 -11.67 -5.74 -3.07
C ILE A 43 -12.71 -5.82 -1.95
N LEU A 44 -13.55 -4.80 -1.75
CA LEU A 44 -14.63 -4.86 -0.76
C LEU A 44 -15.68 -5.91 -1.14
N VAL A 45 -16.07 -5.94 -2.42
CA VAL A 45 -16.95 -7.00 -2.94
C VAL A 45 -16.30 -8.38 -2.79
N TYR A 46 -14.99 -8.47 -2.95
CA TYR A 46 -14.25 -9.71 -2.73
C TYR A 46 -14.29 -10.14 -1.25
N LEU A 47 -14.06 -9.23 -0.30
CA LEU A 47 -14.13 -9.52 1.13
C LEU A 47 -15.55 -9.94 1.55
N GLU A 48 -16.56 -9.20 1.13
CA GLU A 48 -17.97 -9.51 1.39
C GLU A 48 -18.35 -10.89 0.84
N ARG A 49 -17.88 -11.23 -0.37
CA ARG A 49 -18.09 -12.56 -0.97
C ARG A 49 -17.44 -13.69 -0.17
N ASN A 50 -16.35 -13.41 0.55
CA ASN A 50 -15.70 -14.36 1.45
C ASN A 50 -16.30 -14.33 2.86
N GLY A 51 -17.39 -13.59 3.07
CA GLY A 51 -18.10 -13.50 4.35
C GLY A 51 -17.45 -12.56 5.35
N ILE A 52 -16.55 -11.69 4.91
CA ILE A 52 -15.84 -10.74 5.77
C ILE A 52 -16.43 -9.34 5.57
N GLU A 53 -17.05 -8.81 6.62
CA GLU A 53 -17.51 -7.44 6.68
C GLU A 53 -16.39 -6.52 7.18
N VAL A 54 -16.11 -5.45 6.44
CA VAL A 54 -15.13 -4.42 6.82
C VAL A 54 -15.58 -3.07 6.32
N GLN A 55 -15.34 -2.04 7.12
CA GLN A 55 -15.62 -0.66 6.74
C GLN A 55 -14.47 -0.12 5.88
N GLN A 56 -14.78 0.69 4.86
CA GLN A 56 -13.75 1.17 3.93
C GLN A 56 -12.70 2.04 4.63
N GLU A 57 -13.13 2.77 5.65
CA GLU A 57 -12.33 3.65 6.49
C GLU A 57 -11.37 2.90 7.42
N THR A 58 -11.63 1.62 7.70
CA THR A 58 -10.75 0.77 8.52
C THR A 58 -9.50 0.34 7.74
N ILE A 59 -9.59 0.29 6.41
CA ILE A 59 -8.50 -0.20 5.57
C ILE A 59 -7.52 0.95 5.29
N PRO A 60 -6.23 0.78 5.61
CA PRO A 60 -5.19 1.74 5.23
C PRO A 60 -4.86 1.60 3.74
N TRP A 61 -5.67 2.25 2.90
CA TRP A 61 -5.50 2.25 1.44
C TRP A 61 -4.21 2.91 0.94
N GLU A 62 -3.71 3.86 1.73
CA GLU A 62 -2.42 4.52 1.53
C GLU A 62 -1.60 4.16 2.77
N SER A 63 -0.39 3.64 2.60
CA SER A 63 0.42 3.28 3.76
C SER A 63 0.78 4.54 4.54
N GLY A 64 0.42 4.55 5.82
CA GLY A 64 0.85 5.56 6.78
C GLY A 64 2.32 5.40 7.19
N LEU A 65 2.98 4.31 6.77
CA LEU A 65 4.32 3.97 7.22
C LEU A 65 5.39 4.86 6.58
N SER A 66 6.09 5.59 7.42
CA SER A 66 7.27 6.38 7.09
C SER A 66 8.53 5.53 7.22
N ALA A 67 9.30 5.43 6.13
CA ALA A 67 10.64 4.82 6.14
C ALA A 67 11.72 5.74 6.75
N ARG A 68 11.32 6.90 7.29
CA ARG A 68 12.24 7.87 7.89
C ARG A 68 12.64 7.41 9.30
N ARG A 69 13.94 7.30 9.54
CA ARG A 69 14.49 6.78 10.81
C ARG A 69 13.95 7.42 12.08
N GLU A 70 13.65 8.71 12.04
CA GLU A 70 13.13 9.48 13.18
C GLU A 70 11.73 9.03 13.59
N ASP A 71 10.91 8.59 12.62
CA ASP A 71 9.52 8.19 12.85
C ASP A 71 9.41 6.69 13.15
N LEU A 72 10.46 5.89 12.88
CA LEU A 72 10.40 4.43 12.94
C LEU A 72 10.05 3.93 14.34
N ALA A 73 10.63 4.52 15.39
CA ALA A 73 10.40 4.14 16.78
C ALA A 73 8.92 4.26 17.19
N ASP A 74 8.22 5.28 16.70
CA ASP A 74 6.81 5.53 17.00
C ASP A 74 5.86 4.62 16.21
N GLN A 75 6.37 3.94 15.18
CA GLN A 75 5.61 3.06 14.28
C GLN A 75 5.88 1.58 14.56
N ILE A 76 6.58 1.24 15.64
CA ILE A 76 6.83 -0.16 16.03
C ILE A 76 5.57 -0.74 16.66
N LEU A 77 5.19 -1.94 16.21
CA LEU A 77 4.05 -2.64 16.81
C LEU A 77 4.33 -2.99 18.28
N PRO A 78 3.31 -3.02 19.15
CA PRO A 78 3.48 -3.15 20.60
C PRO A 78 4.30 -4.37 21.03
N ASP A 79 4.16 -5.49 20.32
CA ASP A 79 4.84 -6.76 20.61
C ASP A 79 6.25 -6.87 20.01
N SER A 80 6.69 -5.90 19.21
CA SER A 80 8.00 -5.90 18.58
C SER A 80 9.07 -5.32 19.52
N GLU A 81 10.16 -6.04 19.69
CA GLU A 81 11.30 -5.61 20.52
C GLU A 81 12.09 -4.50 19.83
N TRP A 82 12.17 -3.31 20.44
CA TRP A 82 13.00 -2.22 19.92
C TRP A 82 14.39 -2.18 20.59
N PRO A 83 15.49 -2.10 19.82
CA PRO A 83 16.84 -2.08 20.39
C PRO A 83 17.10 -0.81 21.21
N ALA A 84 17.51 -0.96 22.47
CA ALA A 84 17.78 0.16 23.38
C ALA A 84 18.88 1.11 22.89
N GLN A 85 19.84 0.59 22.13
CA GLN A 85 20.94 1.35 21.50
C GLN A 85 20.56 2.00 20.15
N GLY A 86 19.32 1.84 19.69
CA GLY A 86 18.84 2.31 18.39
C GLY A 86 19.10 1.33 17.25
N LEU A 87 18.66 1.70 16.04
CA LEU A 87 18.79 0.87 14.85
C LEU A 87 20.27 0.76 14.41
N PRO A 88 20.74 -0.45 14.04
CA PRO A 88 22.09 -0.61 13.50
C PRO A 88 22.24 0.09 12.14
N ASP A 89 23.48 0.38 11.75
CA ASP A 89 23.77 1.08 10.50
C ASP A 89 23.27 0.31 9.27
N ASN A 90 23.33 -1.03 9.30
CA ASN A 90 22.82 -1.91 8.25
C ASN A 90 21.38 -2.38 8.51
N CYS A 91 20.53 -1.47 8.97
CA CYS A 91 19.10 -1.71 9.04
C CYS A 91 18.45 -1.56 7.66
N GLU A 92 17.80 -2.60 7.18
CA GLU A 92 17.01 -2.61 5.94
C GLU A 92 15.51 -2.48 6.27
N VAL A 93 14.80 -1.60 5.57
CA VAL A 93 13.33 -1.49 5.67
C VAL A 93 12.74 -2.22 4.47
N GLN A 94 11.97 -3.28 4.72
CA GLN A 94 11.33 -4.03 3.65
C GLN A 94 10.18 -3.22 3.03
N PRO A 95 9.97 -3.30 1.70
CA PRO A 95 8.83 -2.68 1.06
C PRO A 95 7.55 -3.46 1.38
N ALA A 96 6.46 -2.73 1.67
CA ALA A 96 5.14 -3.31 1.78
C ALA A 96 4.51 -3.52 0.40
N ARG A 97 3.70 -4.58 0.27
CA ARG A 97 2.81 -4.78 -0.89
C ARG A 97 1.63 -3.81 -0.84
N GLU A 98 0.94 -3.68 -1.96
CA GLU A 98 -0.26 -2.86 -2.03
C GLU A 98 -1.37 -3.38 -1.10
N PRO A 99 -2.12 -2.50 -0.42
CA PRO A 99 -3.23 -2.86 0.49
C PRO A 99 -4.23 -3.87 -0.09
N ALA A 100 -4.58 -3.74 -1.37
CA ALA A 100 -5.49 -4.69 -2.02
C ALA A 100 -4.92 -6.11 -2.09
N THR A 101 -3.61 -6.24 -2.32
CA THR A 101 -2.91 -7.54 -2.33
C THR A 101 -2.84 -8.11 -0.91
N LEU A 102 -2.58 -7.27 0.09
CA LEU A 102 -2.55 -7.66 1.50
C LEU A 102 -3.89 -8.21 1.98
N LEU A 103 -4.99 -7.57 1.61
CA LEU A 103 -6.33 -8.06 1.93
C LEU A 103 -6.63 -9.42 1.27
N MET A 104 -6.16 -9.65 0.04
CA MET A 104 -6.26 -10.97 -0.60
C MET A 104 -5.40 -12.02 0.11
N ASP A 105 -4.17 -11.64 0.49
CA ASP A 105 -3.24 -12.49 1.24
C ASP A 105 -3.81 -12.83 2.63
N PHE A 106 -4.53 -11.90 3.29
CA PHE A 106 -5.25 -12.13 4.54
C PHE A 106 -6.34 -13.20 4.41
N VAL A 107 -7.23 -13.09 3.41
CA VAL A 107 -8.29 -14.10 3.18
C VAL A 107 -7.69 -15.48 2.90
N ARG A 108 -6.62 -15.52 2.11
CA ARG A 108 -5.89 -16.75 1.83
C ARG A 108 -5.27 -17.31 3.12
N GLY A 109 -4.61 -16.47 3.91
CA GLY A 109 -3.99 -16.85 5.18
C GLY A 109 -4.99 -17.39 6.20
N LEU A 110 -6.18 -16.79 6.31
CA LEU A 110 -7.26 -17.32 7.15
C LEU A 110 -7.63 -18.75 6.74
N SER A 111 -7.80 -18.97 5.44
CA SER A 111 -8.12 -20.29 4.88
C SER A 111 -7.02 -21.32 5.15
N GLU A 112 -5.75 -20.92 5.04
CA GLU A 112 -4.58 -21.77 5.33
C GLU A 112 -4.47 -22.13 6.82
N LEU A 113 -4.82 -21.19 7.70
CA LEU A 113 -4.87 -21.41 9.15
C LEU A 113 -6.12 -22.19 9.60
N GLY A 114 -7.08 -22.46 8.70
CA GLY A 114 -8.37 -23.06 9.04
C GLY A 114 -9.22 -22.16 9.95
N GLN A 115 -8.97 -20.85 9.91
CA GLN A 115 -9.69 -19.83 10.66
C GLN A 115 -10.71 -19.17 9.72
N THR A 116 -11.83 -18.73 10.28
CA THR A 116 -12.79 -17.87 9.59
C THR A 116 -12.88 -16.55 10.34
N CYS A 117 -13.38 -15.51 9.69
CA CYS A 117 -13.58 -14.19 10.27
C CYS A 117 -14.87 -13.63 9.66
N GLU A 118 -15.73 -13.03 10.48
CA GLU A 118 -16.97 -12.41 10.00
C GLU A 118 -16.82 -10.89 9.92
N THR A 119 -16.03 -10.29 10.81
CA THR A 119 -15.88 -8.83 10.85
C THR A 119 -14.47 -8.39 11.20
N ILE A 120 -13.92 -7.45 10.41
CA ILE A 120 -12.70 -6.73 10.74
C ILE A 120 -13.07 -5.45 11.49
N HIS A 121 -12.57 -5.33 12.72
CA HIS A 121 -12.80 -4.16 13.58
C HIS A 121 -11.78 -3.05 13.34
N GLY A 122 -10.51 -3.43 13.17
CA GLY A 122 -9.39 -2.50 13.09
C GLY A 122 -8.23 -3.08 12.28
N ILE A 123 -7.48 -2.21 11.59
CA ILE A 123 -6.19 -2.54 11.00
C ILE A 123 -5.21 -1.47 11.46
N GLN A 124 -4.18 -1.88 12.19
CA GLN A 124 -3.08 -1.03 12.62
C GLN A 124 -1.83 -1.38 11.83
N GLU A 125 -1.26 -0.39 11.14
CA GLU A 125 0.02 -0.56 10.45
C GLU A 125 1.18 -0.31 11.42
N GLY A 126 2.23 -1.12 11.34
CA GLY A 126 3.46 -0.87 12.06
C GLY A 126 4.63 -1.67 11.51
N TYR A 127 5.81 -1.41 12.05
CA TYR A 127 7.00 -2.18 11.76
C TYR A 127 7.25 -3.23 12.84
N TRP A 128 7.70 -4.39 12.39
CA TRP A 128 8.29 -5.42 13.22
C TRP A 128 9.80 -5.42 13.05
N TYR A 129 10.50 -5.21 14.14
CA TYR A 129 11.95 -5.25 14.18
C TYR A 129 12.43 -6.69 14.33
N SER A 130 13.35 -7.09 13.47
CA SER A 130 14.10 -8.34 13.58
C SER A 130 15.56 -8.04 13.26
N GLY A 131 16.44 -8.16 14.26
CA GLY A 131 17.85 -7.84 14.09
C GLY A 131 18.76 -8.73 14.91
N GLU A 132 19.95 -8.97 14.37
CA GLU A 132 21.02 -9.72 15.01
C GLU A 132 22.35 -8.98 14.78
N GLU A 133 23.03 -8.67 15.88
CA GLU A 133 24.30 -7.92 15.90
C GLU A 133 24.27 -6.62 15.07
N ASP A 134 24.93 -6.61 13.91
CA ASP A 134 25.13 -5.44 13.05
C ASP A 134 24.12 -5.34 11.89
N ARG A 135 23.16 -6.27 11.79
CA ARG A 135 22.15 -6.27 10.74
C ARG A 135 20.76 -6.32 11.33
N ALA A 136 19.88 -5.48 10.81
CA ALA A 136 18.46 -5.51 11.18
C ALA A 136 17.58 -5.38 9.95
N VAL A 137 16.38 -5.89 10.09
CA VAL A 137 15.31 -5.84 9.11
C VAL A 137 14.07 -5.31 9.81
N LEU A 138 13.50 -4.25 9.27
CA LEU A 138 12.19 -3.74 9.64
C LEU A 138 11.19 -4.23 8.62
N THR A 139 10.30 -5.10 9.07
CA THR A 139 9.27 -5.71 8.23
C THR A 139 7.96 -4.95 8.48
N PRO A 140 7.34 -4.35 7.45
CA PRO A 140 6.02 -3.77 7.62
C PRO A 140 5.02 -4.90 7.91
N MET A 141 4.21 -4.70 8.94
CA MET A 141 3.20 -5.65 9.41
C MET A 141 1.88 -4.92 9.58
N TRP A 142 0.78 -5.64 9.36
CA TRP A 142 -0.55 -5.21 9.76
C TRP A 142 -1.04 -6.06 10.91
N GLU A 143 -1.43 -5.38 11.99
CA GLU A 143 -2.18 -5.97 13.08
C GLU A 143 -3.67 -5.79 12.79
N ILE A 144 -4.37 -6.90 12.56
CA ILE A 144 -5.77 -6.95 12.14
C ILE A 144 -6.58 -7.48 13.30
N GLU A 145 -7.40 -6.63 13.89
CA GLU A 145 -8.35 -6.99 14.94
C GLU A 145 -9.65 -7.48 14.32
N THR A 146 -10.07 -8.68 14.69
CA THR A 146 -11.32 -9.29 14.21
C THR A 146 -12.16 -9.86 15.34
N ASP A 147 -13.36 -10.32 14.98
CA ASP A 147 -14.27 -11.03 15.88
C ASP A 147 -13.70 -12.35 16.44
N GLN A 148 -12.67 -12.91 15.81
CA GLN A 148 -12.02 -14.17 16.22
C GLN A 148 -10.66 -13.98 16.90
N GLY A 149 -10.24 -12.73 17.09
CA GLY A 149 -8.99 -12.32 17.71
C GLY A 149 -8.11 -11.48 16.79
N THR A 150 -6.87 -11.27 17.21
CA THR A 150 -5.92 -10.43 16.49
C THR A 150 -5.00 -11.28 15.62
N PHE A 151 -4.76 -10.84 14.39
CA PHE A 151 -3.85 -11.46 13.45
C PHE A 151 -2.74 -10.51 13.03
N LEU A 152 -1.56 -11.04 12.79
CA LEU A 152 -0.40 -10.32 12.27
C LEU A 152 -0.15 -10.77 10.83
N LEU A 153 -0.29 -9.84 9.89
CA LEU A 153 -0.01 -10.05 8.47
C LEU A 153 1.33 -9.41 8.10
N ASP A 154 2.27 -10.21 7.61
CA ASP A 154 3.52 -9.74 7.03
C ASP A 154 3.24 -9.06 5.69
N CYS A 155 3.50 -7.75 5.61
CA CYS A 155 3.19 -6.97 4.41
C CYS A 155 4.23 -7.12 3.30
N ALA A 156 5.40 -7.68 3.57
CA ALA A 156 6.42 -7.97 2.55
C ALA A 156 6.16 -9.34 1.90
N GLN A 157 5.81 -10.35 2.71
CA GLN A 157 5.66 -11.74 2.29
C GLN A 157 4.20 -12.15 2.05
N GLY A 158 3.23 -11.47 2.66
CA GLY A 158 1.82 -11.84 2.64
C GLY A 158 1.50 -13.04 3.52
N LEU A 159 2.26 -13.23 4.61
CA LEU A 159 2.10 -14.35 5.53
C LEU A 159 1.23 -13.93 6.72
N LEU A 160 0.14 -14.67 6.97
CA LEU A 160 -0.73 -14.43 8.11
C LEU A 160 -0.35 -15.32 9.29
N THR A 161 -0.25 -14.73 10.47
CA THR A 161 -0.03 -15.42 11.74
C THR A 161 -1.02 -14.92 12.77
N ARG A 162 -1.31 -15.73 13.78
CA ARG A 162 -2.17 -15.31 14.89
C ARG A 162 -1.32 -14.56 15.92
N ALA A 163 -1.76 -13.39 16.35
CA ALA A 163 -1.13 -12.70 17.47
C ALA A 163 -1.37 -13.51 18.76
N THR A 164 -0.36 -13.57 19.63
CA THR A 164 -0.34 -14.50 20.78
C THR A 164 -0.91 -13.88 22.04
#